data_AF-A0A4J2BLW3-F1
#
_entry.id   AF-A0A4J2BLW3-F1
#
_cell.length_a   1.000
_cell.length_b   1.000
_cell.length_c   1.000
_cell.angle_alpha   90.00
_cell.angle_beta   90.00
_cell.angle_gamma   90.00
#
_symmetry.space_group_name_H-M   'P 1'
#
loop_
_entity.id
_entity.type
_entity.pdbx_description
1 polymer ?
#
loop_
_entity_poly.entity_id
_entity_poly.type
_entity_poly.pdbx_seq_one_letter_code
_entity_poly.pdbx_strand_id
1 'polypeptide(L)'
;MRRKYKSIALKKQLANDSGKKKCYAMKAQAIVTSQGRIISLDITVNYCHDMKLFKMSRGNIGQAGKILADSGYQGLMKIYPQAQTPRKSSKLKPLTVEDKTYNHALSKERSKVENIFAKVKTFKMISTTYRNHRKRFGLRMNLIAGIINHELGF
;
A
#
# COMPACT_ATOMS: atom_id res chain seq x y z
N MET A 1 -7.97 -8.69 38.02
CA MET A 1 -7.44 -7.77 36.97
C MET A 1 -6.93 -8.43 35.68
N ARG A 2 -6.28 -9.61 35.71
CA ARG A 2 -5.63 -10.25 34.54
C ARG A 2 -6.55 -10.63 33.35
N ARG A 3 -7.79 -11.07 33.62
CA ARG A 3 -8.74 -11.48 32.56
C ARG A 3 -9.20 -10.32 31.66
N LYS A 4 -9.40 -9.13 32.21
CA LYS A 4 -9.84 -7.92 31.48
C LYS A 4 -8.72 -7.37 30.57
N TYR A 5 -7.46 -7.43 31.03
CA TYR A 5 -6.29 -7.06 30.22
C TYR A 5 -6.04 -8.02 29.05
N LYS A 6 -6.20 -9.33 29.28
CA LYS A 6 -6.04 -10.35 28.23
C LYS A 6 -7.11 -10.19 27.13
N SER A 7 -8.35 -9.86 27.49
CA SER A 7 -9.43 -9.63 26.52
C SER A 7 -9.27 -8.33 25.71
N ILE A 8 -8.73 -7.27 26.30
CA ILE A 8 -8.40 -6.01 25.58
C ILE A 8 -7.23 -6.22 24.62
N ALA A 9 -6.21 -6.95 25.03
CA ALA A 9 -5.08 -7.31 24.17
C ALA A 9 -5.54 -8.18 22.98
N LEU A 10 -6.41 -9.17 23.22
CA LEU A 10 -7.01 -10.01 22.17
C LEU A 10 -7.88 -9.20 21.20
N LYS A 11 -8.72 -8.28 21.72
CA LYS A 11 -9.56 -7.39 20.88
C LYS A 11 -8.73 -6.44 20.00
N LYS A 12 -7.62 -5.88 20.53
CA LYS A 12 -6.66 -5.07 19.76
C LYS A 12 -5.80 -5.89 18.79
N GLN A 13 -5.71 -7.21 18.98
CA GLN A 13 -5.06 -8.12 18.04
C GLN A 13 -5.98 -8.42 16.86
N LEU A 14 -7.25 -8.80 17.12
CA LEU A 14 -8.24 -9.14 16.08
C LEU A 14 -8.55 -8.01 15.08
N ALA A 15 -8.44 -6.73 15.50
CA ALA A 15 -8.69 -5.57 14.62
C ALA A 15 -7.73 -5.46 13.41
N ASN A 16 -6.64 -6.23 13.41
CA ASN A 16 -5.57 -6.16 12.43
C ASN A 16 -5.39 -7.47 11.64
N ASP A 17 -6.28 -8.43 11.86
CA ASP A 17 -6.15 -9.73 11.23
C ASP A 17 -6.48 -9.64 9.74
N SER A 18 -5.55 -10.10 8.90
CA SER A 18 -5.77 -10.24 7.47
C SER A 18 -5.99 -11.70 7.16
N GLY A 19 -7.23 -12.09 6.86
CA GLY A 19 -7.58 -13.50 6.54
C GLY A 19 -6.75 -14.11 5.41
N LYS A 20 -6.26 -13.31 4.46
CA LYS A 20 -5.39 -13.76 3.37
C LYS A 20 -3.94 -14.03 3.82
N LYS A 21 -3.42 -13.23 4.76
CA LYS A 21 -2.05 -13.39 5.28
C LYS A 21 -1.98 -14.23 6.56
N LYS A 22 -3.12 -14.51 7.19
CA LYS A 22 -3.25 -15.18 8.49
C LYS A 22 -2.32 -14.56 9.55
N CYS A 23 -2.14 -13.23 9.49
CA CYS A 23 -1.27 -12.48 10.39
C CYS A 23 -1.80 -11.07 10.64
N TYR A 24 -1.46 -10.53 11.81
CA TYR A 24 -1.81 -9.18 12.22
C TYR A 24 -1.01 -8.15 11.42
N ALA A 25 -1.58 -7.66 10.32
CA ALA A 25 -0.89 -6.79 9.38
C ALA A 25 -1.36 -5.34 9.54
N MET A 26 -0.46 -4.48 10.00
CA MET A 26 -0.63 -3.03 9.83
C MET A 26 -0.60 -2.73 8.33
N LYS A 27 -1.41 -1.76 7.90
CA LYS A 27 -1.52 -1.42 6.49
C LYS A 27 -0.67 -0.19 6.21
N ALA A 28 0.21 -0.33 5.23
CA ALA A 28 1.06 0.74 4.76
C ALA A 28 0.72 1.05 3.30
N GLN A 29 0.66 2.32 2.97
CA GLN A 29 0.52 2.87 1.63
C GLN A 29 1.75 3.73 1.35
N ALA A 30 2.27 3.64 0.13
CA ALA A 30 3.41 4.44 -0.31
C ALA A 30 3.03 5.25 -1.55
N ILE A 31 3.56 6.47 -1.63
CA ILE A 31 3.59 7.26 -2.86
C ILE A 31 5.03 7.27 -3.35
N VAL A 32 5.23 6.86 -4.60
CA VAL A 32 6.54 6.67 -5.20
C VAL A 32 6.58 7.39 -6.54
N THR A 33 7.70 8.05 -6.85
CA THR A 33 7.91 8.64 -8.18
C THR A 33 8.09 7.55 -9.25
N SER A 34 7.93 7.91 -10.52
CA SER A 34 8.25 7.02 -11.65
C SER A 34 9.73 6.60 -11.70
N GLN A 35 10.61 7.38 -11.07
CA GLN A 35 12.04 7.08 -10.93
C GLN A 35 12.33 6.13 -9.75
N GLY A 36 11.37 5.92 -8.85
CA GLY A 36 11.49 5.00 -7.74
C GLY A 36 11.80 5.63 -6.38
N ARG A 37 11.75 6.95 -6.26
CA ARG A 37 11.88 7.65 -4.98
C ARG A 37 10.60 7.52 -4.17
N ILE A 38 10.69 7.06 -2.93
CA ILE A 38 9.57 7.05 -1.98
C ILE A 38 9.38 8.48 -1.46
N ILE A 39 8.22 9.08 -1.75
CA ILE A 39 7.86 10.45 -1.35
C ILE A 39 7.14 10.43 0.01
N SER A 40 6.17 9.55 0.17
CA SER A 40 5.40 9.45 1.41
C SER A 40 5.07 8.00 1.75
N LEU A 41 4.94 7.77 3.05
CA LEU A 41 4.45 6.52 3.63
C LEU A 41 3.36 6.82 4.64
N ASP A 42 2.18 6.28 4.38
CA ASP A 42 1.01 6.39 5.25
C ASP A 42 0.71 5.04 5.87
N ILE A 43 0.51 5.03 7.19
CA ILE A 43 0.33 3.79 7.94
C ILE A 43 -0.87 3.86 8.85
N THR A 44 -1.70 2.83 8.77
CA THR A 44 -2.77 2.58 9.74
C THR A 44 -2.49 1.30 10.51
N VAL A 45 -2.67 1.40 11.83
CA VAL A 45 -2.51 0.25 12.71
C VAL A 45 -3.68 -0.72 12.58
N ASN A 46 -4.86 -0.27 12.12
CA ASN A 46 -6.08 -1.08 11.99
C ASN A 46 -6.40 -1.43 10.53
N TYR A 47 -7.19 -2.49 10.32
CA TYR A 47 -7.74 -2.79 8.99
C TYR A 47 -8.48 -1.58 8.40
N CYS A 48 -8.08 -1.18 7.21
CA CYS A 48 -8.68 -0.09 6.45
C CYS A 48 -8.68 -0.45 4.97
N HIS A 49 -9.72 -0.07 4.23
CA HIS A 49 -9.71 -0.22 2.78
C HIS A 49 -8.65 0.73 2.17
N ASP A 50 -7.97 0.30 1.10
CA ASP A 50 -6.88 1.07 0.45
C ASP A 50 -7.33 2.50 0.11
N MET A 51 -8.47 2.62 -0.56
CA MET A 51 -9.07 3.92 -0.88
C MET A 51 -9.41 4.78 0.35
N LYS A 52 -9.82 4.16 1.48
CA LYS A 52 -10.16 4.91 2.69
C LYS A 52 -8.89 5.47 3.33
N LEU A 53 -7.82 4.66 3.39
CA LEU A 53 -6.51 5.14 3.83
C LEU A 53 -6.02 6.27 2.94
N PHE A 54 -6.16 6.14 1.62
CA PHE A 54 -5.78 7.19 0.67
C PHE A 54 -6.54 8.50 0.88
N LYS A 55 -7.86 8.44 1.10
CA LYS A 55 -8.66 9.65 1.36
C LYS A 55 -8.29 10.32 2.69
N MET A 56 -7.83 9.54 3.66
CA MET A 56 -7.36 10.05 4.95
C MET A 56 -5.95 10.64 4.85
N SER A 57 -5.08 10.01 4.06
CA SER A 57 -3.77 10.56 3.72
C SER A 57 -3.97 11.74 2.80
N ARG A 58 -3.75 12.96 3.27
CA ARG A 58 -3.84 14.18 2.43
C ARG A 58 -2.65 14.30 1.47
N GLY A 59 -2.32 13.23 0.74
CA GLY A 59 -1.23 13.22 -0.22
C GLY A 59 -1.54 14.17 -1.37
N ASN A 60 -0.74 15.23 -1.51
CA ASN A 60 -0.95 16.25 -2.54
C ASN A 60 -0.44 15.76 -3.91
N ILE A 61 -1.09 14.73 -4.46
CA ILE A 61 -0.75 14.17 -5.77
C ILE A 61 -1.48 14.84 -6.93
N GLY A 62 -2.32 15.85 -6.65
CA GLY A 62 -3.10 16.54 -7.69
C GLY A 62 -2.25 17.26 -8.73
N GLN A 63 -1.01 17.62 -8.38
CA GLN A 63 -0.04 18.24 -9.29
C GLN A 63 0.71 17.22 -10.17
N ALA A 64 0.58 15.92 -9.90
CA ALA A 64 1.23 14.90 -10.70
C ALA A 64 0.57 14.82 -12.08
N GLY A 65 1.37 14.83 -13.16
CA GLY A 65 0.87 14.70 -14.53
C GLY A 65 0.28 13.33 -14.84
N LYS A 66 0.74 12.27 -14.16
CA LYS A 66 0.24 10.90 -14.30
C LYS A 66 0.26 10.19 -12.95
N ILE A 67 -0.83 9.53 -12.59
CA ILE A 67 -0.95 8.77 -11.34
C ILE A 67 -1.22 7.30 -11.69
N LEU A 68 -0.36 6.39 -11.25
CA LEU A 68 -0.56 4.95 -11.42
C LEU A 68 -0.99 4.35 -10.08
N ALA A 69 -2.02 3.50 -10.08
CA ALA A 69 -2.44 2.83 -8.87
C ALA A 69 -2.93 1.40 -9.11
N ASP A 70 -2.91 0.60 -8.05
CA ASP A 70 -3.42 -0.76 -8.02
C ASP A 70 -4.95 -0.79 -8.27
N SER A 71 -5.48 -1.96 -8.63
CA SER A 71 -6.93 -2.16 -8.81
C SER A 71 -7.76 -1.84 -7.55
N GLY A 72 -7.14 -1.92 -6.36
CA GLY A 72 -7.74 -1.49 -5.09
C GLY A 72 -8.06 0.02 -5.02
N TYR A 73 -7.52 0.79 -5.97
CA TYR A 73 -7.71 2.22 -6.11
C TYR A 73 -8.60 2.61 -7.30
N GLN A 74 -9.45 1.72 -7.83
CA GLN A 74 -10.32 2.04 -8.98
C GLN A 74 -11.15 3.33 -8.82
N GLY A 75 -11.59 3.67 -7.60
CA GLY A 75 -12.31 4.92 -7.34
C GLY A 75 -11.45 6.20 -7.48
N LEU A 76 -10.14 6.09 -7.68
CA LEU A 76 -9.20 7.21 -7.77
C LEU A 76 -9.42 8.01 -9.05
N MET A 77 -9.82 7.35 -10.14
CA MET A 77 -10.12 7.99 -11.43
C MET A 77 -11.27 9.00 -11.33
N LYS A 78 -12.14 8.89 -10.31
CA LYS A 78 -13.21 9.88 -10.05
C LYS A 78 -12.72 11.14 -9.34
N ILE A 79 -11.57 11.05 -8.65
CA ILE A 79 -10.99 12.16 -7.88
C ILE A 79 -9.91 12.85 -8.71
N TYR A 80 -9.11 12.06 -9.43
CA TYR A 80 -8.02 12.52 -10.29
C TYR A 80 -8.22 11.96 -11.69
N PRO A 81 -8.62 12.78 -12.67
CA PRO A 81 -8.80 12.34 -14.06
C PRO A 81 -7.53 11.72 -14.69
N GLN A 82 -6.35 12.15 -14.24
CA GLN A 82 -5.06 11.64 -14.68
C GLN A 82 -4.66 10.30 -14.03
N ALA A 83 -5.50 9.73 -13.16
CA ALA A 83 -5.23 8.44 -12.54
C ALA A 83 -5.51 7.28 -13.50
N GLN A 84 -4.61 6.31 -13.50
CA GLN A 84 -4.68 5.09 -14.30
C GLN A 84 -4.67 3.88 -13.37
N THR A 85 -5.68 3.03 -13.53
CA THR A 85 -5.78 1.75 -12.83
C THR A 85 -5.98 0.61 -13.83
N PRO A 86 -5.60 -0.62 -13.48
CA PRO A 86 -5.87 -1.78 -14.33
C PRO A 86 -7.37 -1.95 -14.59
N ARG A 87 -7.72 -2.26 -15.83
CA ARG A 87 -9.08 -2.66 -16.21
C ARG A 87 -9.37 -4.04 -15.63
N LYS A 88 -10.53 -4.20 -15.01
CA LYS A 88 -10.90 -5.41 -14.26
C LYS A 88 -11.93 -6.19 -15.05
N SER A 89 -11.71 -7.49 -15.21
CA SER A 89 -12.72 -8.39 -15.78
C SER A 89 -13.93 -8.50 -14.85
N SER A 90 -15.11 -8.67 -15.41
CA SER A 90 -16.32 -9.09 -14.69
C SER A 90 -17.02 -10.21 -15.45
N LYS A 91 -17.95 -10.92 -14.79
CA LYS A 91 -18.68 -12.04 -15.41
C LYS A 91 -19.35 -11.67 -16.74
N LEU A 92 -19.86 -10.44 -16.84
CA LEU A 92 -20.56 -9.93 -18.03
C LEU A 92 -19.66 -9.13 -18.98
N LYS A 93 -18.46 -8.75 -18.53
CA LYS A 93 -17.50 -7.95 -19.32
C LYS A 93 -16.11 -8.57 -19.18
N PRO A 94 -15.79 -9.59 -20.00
CA PRO A 94 -14.43 -10.13 -20.09
C PRO A 94 -13.48 -9.06 -20.67
N LEU A 95 -12.18 -9.21 -20.40
CA LEU A 95 -11.17 -8.29 -20.91
C LEU A 95 -10.99 -8.49 -22.42
N THR A 96 -11.09 -7.42 -23.18
CA THR A 96 -10.75 -7.43 -24.60
C THR A 96 -9.23 -7.54 -24.81
N VAL A 97 -8.78 -7.70 -26.06
CA VAL A 97 -7.35 -7.74 -26.38
C VAL A 97 -6.70 -6.40 -26.02
N GLU A 98 -7.39 -5.28 -26.29
CA GLU A 98 -6.96 -3.92 -25.97
C GLU A 98 -6.86 -3.69 -24.46
N ASP A 99 -7.80 -4.24 -23.68
CA ASP A 99 -7.73 -4.17 -22.21
C ASP A 99 -6.50 -4.89 -21.68
N LYS A 100 -6.16 -6.04 -22.28
CA LYS A 100 -4.99 -6.84 -21.89
C LYS A 100 -3.70 -6.13 -22.26
N THR A 101 -3.59 -5.54 -23.45
CA THR A 101 -2.40 -4.78 -23.86
C THR A 101 -2.20 -3.55 -22.99
N TYR A 102 -3.28 -2.82 -22.68
CA TYR A 102 -3.25 -1.70 -21.72
C TYR A 102 -2.79 -2.15 -20.33
N ASN A 103 -3.38 -3.22 -19.78
CA ASN A 103 -3.00 -3.74 -18.47
C ASN A 103 -1.54 -4.20 -18.45
N HIS A 104 -1.06 -4.80 -19.54
CA HIS A 104 0.34 -5.22 -19.67
C HIS A 104 1.31 -4.03 -19.67
N ALA A 105 1.01 -2.97 -20.43
CA ALA A 105 1.80 -1.75 -20.44
C ALA A 105 1.83 -1.08 -19.04
N LEU A 106 0.67 -0.97 -18.39
CA LEU A 106 0.55 -0.42 -17.05
C LEU A 106 1.30 -1.27 -16.01
N SER A 107 1.27 -2.60 -16.15
CA SER A 107 2.04 -3.52 -15.31
C SER A 107 3.54 -3.28 -15.45
N LYS A 108 4.04 -3.09 -16.68
CA LYS A 108 5.46 -2.82 -16.96
C LYS A 108 5.94 -1.53 -16.29
N GLU A 109 5.12 -0.47 -16.33
CA GLU A 109 5.45 0.78 -15.62
C GLU A 109 5.47 0.57 -14.09
N ARG A 110 4.52 -0.22 -13.57
CA ARG A 110 4.41 -0.49 -12.13
C ARG A 110 5.47 -1.45 -11.60
N SER A 111 6.12 -2.25 -12.43
CA SER A 111 7.18 -3.19 -11.98
C SER A 111 8.29 -2.50 -11.18
N LYS A 112 8.63 -1.24 -11.48
CA LYS A 112 9.60 -0.47 -10.68
C LYS A 112 9.13 -0.27 -9.24
N VAL A 113 7.86 0.08 -9.06
CA VAL A 113 7.25 0.26 -7.73
C VAL A 113 7.19 -1.08 -6.99
N GLU A 114 6.88 -2.16 -7.69
CA GLU A 114 6.86 -3.51 -7.11
C GLU A 114 8.24 -3.95 -6.62
N ASN A 115 9.32 -3.61 -7.35
CA ASN A 115 10.69 -3.87 -6.93
C ASN A 115 11.05 -3.11 -5.64
N ILE A 116 10.59 -1.87 -5.48
CA ILE A 116 10.77 -1.10 -4.24
C ILE A 116 10.00 -1.76 -3.09
N PHE A 117 8.75 -2.17 -3.31
CA PHE A 117 8.00 -2.91 -2.31
C PHE A 117 8.64 -4.27 -1.98
N ALA A 118 9.32 -4.91 -2.92
CA ALA A 118 10.11 -6.11 -2.67
C ALA A 118 11.28 -5.80 -1.72
N LYS A 119 12.03 -4.71 -1.95
CA LYS A 119 13.05 -4.21 -1.00
C LYS A 119 12.46 -3.92 0.38
N VAL A 120 11.33 -3.23 0.47
CA VAL A 120 10.66 -2.97 1.77
C VAL A 120 10.30 -4.27 2.50
N LYS A 121 9.88 -5.31 1.77
CA LYS A 121 9.51 -6.61 2.35
C LYS A 121 10.70 -7.40 2.90
N THR A 122 11.94 -7.14 2.48
CA THR A 122 13.14 -7.82 3.01
C THR A 122 13.35 -7.53 4.49
N PHE A 123 12.95 -6.34 4.97
CA PHE A 123 12.99 -5.95 6.37
C PHE A 123 12.01 -6.73 7.26
N LYS A 124 11.18 -7.61 6.68
CA LYS A 124 10.19 -8.48 7.36
C LYS A 124 9.11 -7.75 8.18
N MET A 125 9.10 -6.42 8.16
CA MET A 125 8.20 -5.62 8.98
C MET A 125 6.73 -5.63 8.50
N ILE A 126 6.50 -5.83 7.20
CA ILE A 126 5.17 -5.88 6.58
C ILE A 126 4.80 -7.30 6.10
N SER A 127 5.81 -8.14 5.87
CA SER A 127 5.63 -9.52 5.36
C SER A 127 5.41 -10.54 6.46
N THR A 128 5.77 -10.23 7.71
CA THR A 128 5.60 -11.13 8.87
C THR A 128 4.87 -10.43 10.03
N THR A 129 4.51 -11.19 11.06
CA THR A 129 3.92 -10.63 12.28
C THR A 129 4.89 -9.67 12.96
N TYR A 130 4.55 -8.39 12.96
CA TYR A 130 5.34 -7.37 13.63
C TYR A 130 5.16 -7.43 15.15
N ARG A 131 6.25 -7.76 15.87
CA ARG A 131 6.25 -7.98 17.33
C ARG A 131 6.67 -6.76 18.16
N ASN A 132 7.23 -5.73 17.52
CA ASN A 132 7.73 -4.54 18.21
C ASN A 132 6.62 -3.53 18.56
N HIS A 133 6.96 -2.49 19.33
CA HIS A 133 6.03 -1.43 19.72
C HIS A 133 5.39 -0.75 18.50
N ARG A 134 4.07 -0.97 18.32
CA ARG A 134 3.28 -0.48 17.17
C ARG A 134 3.24 1.04 17.07
N LYS A 135 3.26 1.76 18.20
CA LYS A 135 3.29 3.24 18.23
C LYS A 135 4.46 3.85 17.43
N ARG A 136 5.59 3.14 17.33
CA ARG A 136 6.80 3.59 16.61
C ARG A 136 6.94 2.94 15.22
N PHE A 137 5.94 2.21 14.74
CA PHE A 137 6.03 1.50 13.47
C PHE A 137 6.15 2.46 12.27
N GLY A 138 5.36 3.55 12.26
CA GLY A 138 5.49 4.63 11.26
C GLY A 138 6.90 5.20 11.18
N LEU A 139 7.49 5.54 12.32
CA LEU A 139 8.85 6.07 12.39
C LEU A 139 9.90 5.09 11.81
N ARG A 140 9.80 3.80 12.15
CA ARG A 140 10.72 2.77 11.62
C ARG A 140 10.55 2.56 10.12
N MET A 141 9.33 2.62 9.63
CA MET A 141 9.02 2.51 8.20
C MET A 141 9.57 3.72 7.43
N ASN A 142 9.45 4.93 7.96
CA ASN A 142 10.04 6.13 7.37
C ASN A 142 11.57 6.05 7.32
N LEU A 143 12.20 5.55 8.38
CA LEU A 143 13.66 5.33 8.39
C LEU A 143 14.08 4.34 7.29
N ILE A 144 13.35 3.23 7.12
CA ILE A 144 13.62 2.26 6.06
C ILE A 144 13.40 2.85 4.67
N ALA A 145 12.37 3.68 4.47
CA ALA A 145 12.21 4.40 3.21
C ALA A 145 13.38 5.34 2.93
N GLY A 146 13.91 6.02 3.95
CA GLY A 146 15.12 6.84 3.83
C GLY A 146 16.34 6.02 3.39
N ILE A 147 16.56 4.87 4.01
CA ILE A 147 17.65 3.95 3.62
C ILE A 147 17.48 3.47 2.18
N ILE A 148 16.26 3.06 1.79
CA ILE A 148 15.98 2.60 0.42
C ILE A 148 16.18 3.73 -0.59
N ASN A 149 15.74 4.96 -0.28
CA ASN A 149 15.97 6.11 -1.14
C ASN A 149 17.47 6.38 -1.32
N HIS A 150 18.25 6.36 -0.24
CA HIS A 150 19.70 6.55 -0.28
C HIS A 150 20.40 5.47 -1.14
N GLU A 151 20.03 4.20 -0.97
CA GLU A 151 20.54 3.10 -1.82
C GLU A 151 20.19 3.27 -3.30
N LEU A 152 19.08 3.94 -3.60
CA LEU A 152 18.63 4.22 -4.97
C LEU A 152 19.19 5.55 -5.51
N GLY A 153 20.01 6.27 -4.73
CA GLY A 153 20.64 7.53 -5.13
C GLY A 153 19.75 8.77 -4.99
N PHE A 154 18.79 8.77 -4.07
CA PHE A 154 17.87 9.89 -3.79
C PHE A 154 18.05 10.54 -2.41
#